data_AF-A0A424WGX6-F1
#
_entry.id   AF-A0A424WGX6-F1
#
_cell.length_a   1.000
_cell.length_b   1.000
_cell.length_c   1.000
_cell.angle_alpha   90.00
_cell.angle_beta   90.00
_cell.angle_gamma   90.00
#
_symmetry.space_group_name_H-M   'P 1'
#
loop_
_entity.id
_entity.type
_entity.pdbx_description
1 polymer ?
#
loop_
_entity_poly.entity_id
_entity_poly.type
_entity_poly.pdbx_seq_one_letter_code
_entity_poly.pdbx_strand_id
1 'polypeptide(L)'
;MPEFIEANLDTLFTLAQSRTESYLRAAETQIDAVFGGGYAREHPELIAAFMKTASDEFTRTATAKVLQNLGYSLDSVADALRTRA
;
A
#
# COMPACT_ATOMS: atom_id res chain seq x y z
N MET A 1 -14.39 -12.10 -9.02
CA MET A 1 -13.30 -11.99 -10.01
C MET A 1 -12.02 -11.72 -9.23
N PRO A 2 -10.90 -12.41 -9.49
CA PRO A 2 -9.62 -12.04 -8.90
C PRO A 2 -9.27 -10.60 -9.29
N GLU A 3 -9.00 -9.74 -8.30
CA GLU A 3 -8.47 -8.40 -8.53
C GLU A 3 -7.00 -8.52 -8.94
N PHE A 4 -6.73 -8.53 -10.24
CA PHE A 4 -5.38 -8.40 -10.77
C PHE A 4 -5.00 -6.93 -10.92
N ILE A 5 -3.71 -6.62 -10.72
CA ILE A 5 -3.18 -5.29 -11.08
C ILE A 5 -2.99 -5.28 -12.60
N GLU A 6 -3.87 -4.59 -13.32
CA GLU A 6 -3.82 -4.46 -14.78
C GLU A 6 -3.02 -3.23 -15.26
N ALA A 7 -2.55 -2.40 -14.33
CA ALA A 7 -1.84 -1.16 -14.63
C ALA A 7 -0.46 -1.40 -15.29
N ASN A 8 -0.15 -0.66 -16.35
CA ASN A 8 1.17 -0.65 -16.98
C ASN A 8 2.20 0.18 -16.18
N LEU A 9 3.48 0.12 -16.56
CA LEU A 9 4.56 0.79 -15.83
C LEU A 9 4.36 2.31 -15.71
N ASP A 10 3.94 2.98 -16.79
CA ASP A 10 3.67 4.42 -16.77
C ASP A 10 2.55 4.77 -15.78
N THR A 11 1.48 3.97 -15.77
CA THR A 11 0.36 4.11 -14.83
C THR A 11 0.83 3.91 -13.40
N LEU A 12 1.65 2.89 -13.15
CA LEU A 12 2.20 2.61 -11.82
C LEU A 12 3.10 3.75 -11.34
N PHE A 13 3.91 4.33 -12.23
CA PHE A 13 4.76 5.48 -11.91
C PHE A 13 3.92 6.72 -11.54
N THR A 14 2.92 7.07 -12.34
CA THR A 14 2.00 8.18 -12.04
C THR A 14 1.25 7.97 -10.72
N LEU A 15 0.76 6.75 -10.47
CA LEU A 15 0.09 6.43 -9.22
C LEU A 15 1.03 6.52 -8.01
N ALA A 16 2.30 6.11 -8.17
CA ALA A 16 3.29 6.22 -7.10
C ALA A 16 3.55 7.69 -6.72
N GLN A 17 3.69 8.57 -7.71
CA GLN A 17 3.83 10.01 -7.47
C GLN A 17 2.61 10.59 -6.74
N SER A 18 1.40 10.32 -7.25
CA SER A 18 0.14 10.82 -6.65
C SER A 18 -0.06 10.33 -5.21
N ARG A 19 0.29 9.06 -4.92
CA ARG A 19 0.24 8.50 -3.57
C ARG A 19 1.26 9.16 -2.65
N THR A 20 2.47 9.43 -3.15
CA THR A 20 3.51 10.12 -2.40
C THR A 20 3.06 11.52 -1.99
N GLU A 21 2.47 12.29 -2.90
CA GLU A 21 1.88 13.61 -2.60
C GLU A 21 0.74 13.54 -1.58
N SER A 22 -0.03 12.45 -1.60
CA SER A 22 -1.10 12.22 -0.62
C SER A 22 -0.55 11.89 0.76
N TYR A 23 0.50 11.06 0.84
CA TYR A 23 1.19 10.76 2.10
C TYR A 23 1.88 11.99 2.68
N LEU A 24 2.49 12.84 1.85
CA LEU A 24 3.11 14.09 2.30
C LEU A 24 2.08 15.02 2.96
N ARG A 25 0.95 15.28 2.30
CA ARG A 25 -0.13 16.12 2.84
C ARG A 25 -0.75 15.53 4.10
N ALA A 26 -0.93 14.21 4.13
CA ALA A 26 -1.42 13.52 5.31
C ALA A 26 -0.42 13.62 6.47
N ALA A 27 0.87 13.43 6.22
CA ALA A 27 1.92 13.54 7.23
C ALA A 27 1.92 14.94 7.86
N GLU A 28 1.94 16.00 7.04
CA GLU A 28 1.90 17.39 7.52
C GLU A 28 0.67 17.63 8.41
N THR A 29 -0.52 17.26 7.93
CA THR A 29 -1.78 17.45 8.65
C THR A 29 -1.81 16.69 9.98
N GLN A 30 -1.40 15.42 9.98
CA GLN A 30 -1.52 14.55 11.16
C GLN A 30 -0.45 14.87 12.21
N ILE A 31 0.77 15.20 11.78
CA ILE A 31 1.84 15.61 12.71
C ILE A 31 1.44 16.93 13.38
N ASP A 32 0.98 17.92 12.61
CA ASP A 32 0.54 19.20 13.18
C ASP A 32 -0.68 19.03 14.11
N ALA A 33 -1.60 18.12 13.80
CA ALA A 33 -2.76 17.83 14.66
C ALA A 33 -2.36 17.24 16.02
N VAL A 34 -1.26 16.49 16.10
CA VAL A 34 -0.80 15.84 17.33
C VAL A 34 0.15 16.74 18.13
N PHE A 35 1.06 17.44 17.45
CA PHE A 35 2.16 18.17 18.11
C PHE A 35 2.01 19.69 18.08
N GLY A 36 1.03 20.22 17.34
CA GLY A 36 0.76 21.65 17.19
C GLY A 36 1.06 22.17 15.78
N GLY A 37 0.38 23.24 15.39
CA GLY A 37 0.51 23.80 14.04
C GLY A 37 1.93 24.27 13.71
N GLY A 38 2.44 23.84 12.56
CA GLY A 38 3.79 24.15 12.07
C GLY A 38 4.89 23.21 12.54
N TYR A 39 4.59 22.27 13.44
CA TYR A 39 5.57 21.32 13.97
C TYR A 39 6.13 20.42 12.87
N ALA A 40 5.30 19.95 11.94
CA ALA A 40 5.73 19.11 10.82
C ALA A 40 6.78 19.79 9.92
N ARG A 41 6.64 21.11 9.75
CA ARG A 41 7.57 21.91 8.94
C ARG A 41 8.94 22.10 9.61
N GLU A 42 8.93 22.20 10.94
CA GLU A 42 10.14 22.29 11.76
C GLU A 42 10.85 20.94 11.88
N HIS A 43 10.11 19.84 11.68
CA HIS A 43 10.57 18.46 11.84
C HIS A 43 10.35 17.61 10.57
N PRO A 44 11.02 17.92 9.45
CA PRO A 44 10.87 17.18 8.19
C PRO A 44 11.26 15.70 8.31
N GLU A 45 12.10 15.32 9.28
CA GLU A 45 12.42 13.93 9.60
C GLU A 45 11.19 13.12 10.03
N LEU A 46 10.22 13.74 10.71
CA LEU A 46 8.98 13.09 11.12
C LEU A 46 8.06 12.86 9.93
N ILE A 47 8.03 13.79 8.97
CA ILE A 47 7.32 13.62 7.70
C ILE A 47 7.90 12.42 6.94
N ALA A 48 9.23 12.37 6.79
CA ALA A 48 9.89 11.26 6.10
C ALA A 48 9.63 9.91 6.79
N ALA A 49 9.70 9.88 8.13
CA ALA A 49 9.38 8.69 8.92
C ALA A 49 7.92 8.26 8.72
N PHE A 50 6.97 9.19 8.78
CA PHE A 50 5.55 8.92 8.55
C PHE A 50 5.31 8.34 7.15
N MET A 51 5.84 8.98 6.10
CA MET A 51 5.68 8.54 4.72
C MET A 51 6.25 7.14 4.51
N LYS A 52 7.42 6.85 5.10
CA LYS A 52 8.04 5.53 5.05
C LYS A 52 7.17 4.48 5.75
N THR A 53 6.72 4.75 6.97
CA THR A 53 5.86 3.83 7.72
C THR A 53 4.54 3.57 6.99
N ALA A 54 3.90 4.59 6.42
CA ALA A 54 2.68 4.45 5.65
C ALA A 54 2.89 3.60 4.37
N SER A 55 3.99 3.83 3.65
CA SER A 55 4.37 3.04 2.47
C SER A 55 4.66 1.57 2.82
N ASP A 56 5.40 1.34 3.91
CA ASP A 56 5.73 0.00 4.39
C ASP A 56 4.46 -0.76 4.79
N GLU A 57 3.54 -0.12 5.50
CA GLU A 57 2.26 -0.73 5.92
C GLU A 57 1.37 -1.08 4.72
N PHE A 58 1.26 -0.17 3.75
CA PHE A 58 0.54 -0.45 2.51
C PHE A 58 1.16 -1.64 1.76
N THR A 59 2.49 -1.67 1.62
CA THR A 59 3.20 -2.75 0.93
C THR A 59 2.98 -4.09 1.61
N ARG A 60 3.06 -4.14 2.95
CA ARG A 60 2.85 -5.38 3.74
C ARG A 60 1.43 -5.90 3.60
N THR A 61 0.44 -5.04 3.78
CA THR A 61 -0.98 -5.42 3.71
C THR A 61 -1.40 -5.83 2.29
N ALA A 62 -0.96 -5.10 1.27
CA ALA A 62 -1.18 -5.47 -0.13
C ALA A 62 -0.54 -6.82 -0.46
N THR A 63 0.71 -7.05 -0.03
CA THR A 63 1.40 -8.34 -0.24
C THR A 63 0.65 -9.48 0.46
N ALA A 64 0.24 -9.31 1.71
CA ALA A 64 -0.53 -10.31 2.44
C ALA A 64 -1.84 -10.66 1.72
N LYS A 65 -2.53 -9.66 1.17
CA LYS A 65 -3.77 -9.87 0.40
C LYS A 65 -3.52 -10.65 -0.89
N VAL A 66 -2.47 -10.33 -1.63
CA VAL A 66 -2.09 -11.06 -2.85
C VAL A 66 -1.76 -12.51 -2.53
N LEU A 67 -0.99 -12.76 -1.46
CA LEU A 67 -0.65 -14.12 -1.03
C LEU A 67 -1.89 -14.92 -0.59
N GLN A 68 -2.83 -14.29 0.12
CA GLN A 68 -4.11 -14.93 0.46
C GLN A 68 -4.90 -15.34 -0.80
N ASN A 69 -5.01 -14.43 -1.77
CA ASN A 69 -5.73 -14.71 -3.02
C ASN A 69 -5.05 -15.84 -3.83
N LEU A 70 -3.72 -15.89 -3.82
CA LEU A 70 -2.95 -16.98 -4.41
C LEU A 70 -3.27 -18.32 -3.71
N GLY A 71 -3.30 -18.34 -2.37
CA GLY A 71 -3.68 -19.52 -1.59
C GLY A 71 -5.04 -20.08 -2.00
N TYR A 72 -6.07 -19.23 -2.04
CA TYR A 72 -7.41 -19.65 -2.47
C TYR A 72 -7.46 -20.18 -3.91
N SER A 73 -6.68 -19.58 -4.81
CA SER A 73 -6.61 -20.02 -6.21
C SER A 73 -5.94 -21.39 -6.33
N LEU A 74 -4.88 -21.62 -5.55
CA LEU A 74 -4.19 -22.92 -5.51
C LEU A 74 -5.07 -24.02 -4.92
N ASP A 75 -5.81 -23.73 -3.84
CA ASP A 75 -6.78 -24.68 -3.26
C ASP A 75 -7.85 -25.08 -4.29
N SER A 76 -8.41 -24.09 -5.01
CA SER A 76 -9.38 -24.35 -6.07
C SER A 76 -8.83 -25.22 -7.20
N VAL A 77 -7.56 -25.01 -7.60
CA VAL A 77 -6.90 -25.84 -8.62
C VAL A 77 -6.67 -27.25 -8.09
N ALA A 78 -6.22 -27.40 -6.84
CA ALA A 78 -5.99 -28.70 -6.23
C ALA A 78 -7.28 -29.54 -6.15
N ASP A 79 -8.41 -28.92 -5.79
CA ASP A 79 -9.72 -29.59 -5.75
C ASP A 79 -10.20 -30.00 -7.15
N ALA A 80 -10.01 -29.15 -8.16
CA ALA A 80 -10.34 -29.48 -9.54
C ALA A 80 -9.52 -30.67 -10.08
N LEU A 81 -8.28 -30.84 -9.61
CA LEU A 81 -7.44 -31.98 -9.96
C LEU A 81 -7.88 -33.26 -9.23
N ARG A 82 -8.20 -33.18 -7.94
CA ARG A 82 -8.69 -34.33 -7.15
C ARG A 82 -10.00 -34.89 -7.69
N THR A 83 -10.90 -34.02 -8.13
CA THR A 83 -12.21 -34.42 -8.67
C THR A 83 -12.15 -35.01 -10.08
N ARG A 84 -11.01 -34.88 -10.77
CA ARG A 84 -10.76 -35.47 -12.10
C ARG A 84 -9.99 -36.81 -12.06
N ALA A 85 -9.46 -37.20 -10.90
CA ALA A 85 -8.79 -38.48 -10.66
C ALA A 85 -9.80 -39.54 -10.19
#